data_AF-A0A1I7C0A4-F1
#
_entry.id   AF-A0A1I7C0A4-F1
#
_cell.length_a   1.000
_cell.length_b   1.000
_cell.length_c   1.000
_cell.angle_alpha   90.00
_cell.angle_beta   90.00
_cell.angle_gamma   90.00
#
_symmetry.space_group_name_H-M   'P 1'
#
loop_
_entity.id
_entity.type
_entity.pdbx_description
1 polymer ?
#
loop_
_entity_poly.entity_id
_entity_poly.type
_entity_poly.pdbx_seq_one_letter_code
_entity_poly.pdbx_strand_id
1 'polypeptide(L)'
;MAQWLNDWNLDFSRRIPDALHCATLYPEHGVGRYVCEAIDGGAQLFKVHVKVGGFAPESPLLDEAWEALENSAIPVVIQPGRPRWPRSKRILASGEGSSNGRQGAT
;
A
#
# COMPACT_ATOMS: atom_id res chain seq x y z
N MET A 1 -9.80 -11.22 -9.52
CA MET A 1 -8.30 -11.29 -9.49
C MET A 1 -7.77 -11.24 -8.06
N ALA A 2 -8.36 -10.42 -7.19
CA ALA A 2 -7.89 -10.25 -5.82
C ALA A 2 -7.97 -11.55 -5.00
N GLN A 3 -9.02 -12.37 -5.21
CA GLN A 3 -9.16 -13.67 -4.55
C GLN A 3 -7.94 -14.58 -4.75
N TRP A 4 -7.51 -14.78 -6.00
CA TRP A 4 -6.33 -15.61 -6.29
C TRP A 4 -5.06 -15.08 -5.61
N LEU A 5 -4.90 -13.75 -5.53
CA LEU A 5 -3.74 -13.16 -4.85
C LEU A 5 -3.80 -13.38 -3.33
N ASN A 6 -5.00 -13.34 -2.73
CA ASN A 6 -5.20 -13.66 -1.32
C ASN A 6 -4.88 -15.13 -1.04
N ASP A 7 -5.30 -16.06 -1.90
CA ASP A 7 -4.95 -17.48 -1.78
C ASP A 7 -3.43 -17.67 -1.82
N TRP A 8 -2.76 -17.00 -2.76
CA TRP A 8 -1.30 -17.03 -2.86
C TRP A 8 -0.62 -16.43 -1.63
N ASN A 9 -1.12 -15.32 -1.08
CA ASN A 9 -0.57 -14.67 0.11
C ASN A 9 -0.71 -15.57 1.36
N LEU A 10 -1.83 -16.29 1.48
CA LEU A 10 -2.04 -17.28 2.54
C LEU A 10 -1.03 -18.42 2.44
N ASP A 11 -0.85 -18.99 1.25
CA ASP A 11 0.13 -20.06 1.04
C ASP A 11 1.57 -19.58 1.18
N PHE A 12 1.84 -18.31 0.87
CA PHE A 12 3.14 -17.69 1.08
C PHE A 12 3.46 -17.52 2.57
N SER A 13 2.54 -16.95 3.35
CA SER A 13 2.74 -16.73 4.79
C SER A 13 2.93 -18.05 5.55
N ARG A 14 2.24 -19.12 5.14
CA ARG A 14 2.43 -20.47 5.71
C ARG A 14 3.83 -21.05 5.48
N ARG A 15 4.51 -20.64 4.41
CA ARG A 15 5.86 -21.15 4.06
C ARG A 15 6.98 -20.30 4.64
N ILE A 16 6.71 -19.03 4.96
CA ILE A 16 7.71 -18.06 5.42
C ILE A 16 7.28 -17.52 6.80
N PRO A 17 7.78 -18.09 7.91
CA PRO A 17 7.32 -17.73 9.26
C PRO A 17 7.45 -16.25 9.62
N ASP A 18 8.43 -15.55 9.05
CA ASP A 18 8.66 -14.12 9.30
C ASP A 18 7.80 -13.20 8.41
N ALA A 19 7.03 -13.77 7.47
CA ALA A 19 6.16 -13.03 6.59
C ALA A 19 4.77 -12.86 7.21
N LEU A 20 4.34 -11.60 7.35
CA LEU A 20 2.99 -11.29 7.75
C LEU A 20 1.99 -11.71 6.67
N HIS A 21 0.89 -12.37 7.05
CA HIS A 21 -0.20 -12.65 6.12
C HIS A 21 -0.96 -11.36 5.78
N CYS A 22 -0.64 -10.79 4.62
CA CYS A 22 -1.25 -9.57 4.10
C CYS A 22 -2.22 -9.89 2.96
N ALA A 23 -3.45 -9.40 3.03
CA ALA A 23 -4.48 -9.59 2.02
C ALA A 23 -4.81 -8.29 1.28
N THR A 24 -5.62 -8.39 0.23
CA THR A 24 -6.08 -7.25 -0.56
C THR A 24 -7.54 -7.42 -0.99
N LEU A 25 -8.09 -6.35 -1.58
CA LEU A 25 -9.44 -6.31 -2.12
C LEU A 25 -9.51 -5.42 -3.36
N TYR A 26 -10.50 -5.71 -4.21
CA TYR A 26 -10.78 -5.00 -5.45
C TYR A 26 -12.30 -4.96 -5.66
N PRO A 27 -12.88 -3.85 -6.16
CA PRO A 27 -14.31 -3.75 -6.41
C PRO A 27 -14.73 -4.65 -7.58
N GLU A 28 -15.04 -5.89 -7.24
CA GLU A 28 -15.59 -6.92 -8.10
C GLU A 28 -16.68 -7.67 -7.33
N HIS A 29 -17.63 -8.29 -8.06
CA HIS A 29 -18.66 -9.10 -7.41
C HIS A 29 -18.05 -10.21 -6.56
N GLY A 30 -18.54 -10.38 -5.33
CA GLY A 30 -18.03 -11.37 -4.38
C GLY A 30 -16.82 -10.91 -3.55
N VAL A 31 -16.50 -9.61 -3.56
CA VAL A 31 -15.44 -9.03 -2.72
C VAL A 31 -15.65 -9.25 -1.23
N GLY A 32 -16.87 -9.08 -0.71
CA GLY A 32 -17.17 -9.41 0.68
C GLY A 32 -16.80 -10.85 1.04
N ARG A 33 -17.19 -11.81 0.18
CA ARG A 33 -16.90 -13.24 0.39
C ARG A 33 -15.41 -13.52 0.52
N TYR A 34 -14.57 -13.12 -0.45
CA TYR A 34 -13.15 -13.46 -0.37
C TYR A 34 -12.39 -12.64 0.69
N VAL A 35 -12.92 -11.48 1.12
CA VAL A 35 -12.38 -10.74 2.25
C VAL A 35 -12.64 -11.49 3.55
N CYS A 36 -13.87 -11.98 3.77
CA CYS A 36 -14.16 -12.86 4.91
C CYS A 36 -13.30 -14.12 4.90
N GLU A 37 -13.16 -14.79 3.75
CA GLU A 37 -12.28 -15.97 3.61
C GLU A 37 -10.82 -15.66 3.98
N ALA A 38 -10.30 -14.47 3.60
CA ALA A 38 -8.95 -14.05 3.97
C ALA A 38 -8.82 -13.74 5.48
N ILE A 39 -9.84 -13.13 6.08
CA ILE A 39 -9.89 -12.87 7.54
C ILE A 39 -9.89 -14.19 8.30
N ASP A 40 -10.76 -15.14 7.94
CA ASP A 40 -10.84 -16.48 8.54
C ASP A 40 -9.54 -17.28 8.32
N GLY A 41 -8.85 -17.02 7.20
CA GLY A 41 -7.52 -17.54 6.91
C GLY A 41 -6.40 -16.91 7.75
N GLY A 42 -6.70 -15.97 8.65
CA GLY A 42 -5.75 -15.34 9.55
C GLY A 42 -4.98 -14.18 8.93
N ALA A 43 -5.59 -13.43 8.00
CA ALA A 43 -5.00 -12.19 7.52
C ALA A 43 -4.80 -11.20 8.67
N GLN A 44 -3.64 -10.55 8.73
CA GLN A 44 -3.26 -9.62 9.81
C GLN A 44 -3.19 -8.16 9.32
N LEU A 45 -3.24 -7.96 8.01
CA LEU A 45 -3.14 -6.65 7.38
C LEU A 45 -3.84 -6.69 6.02
N PHE A 46 -4.51 -5.61 5.64
CA PHE A 46 -4.96 -5.40 4.27
C PHE A 46 -4.19 -4.25 3.61
N LYS A 47 -3.70 -4.47 2.40
CA LYS A 47 -3.05 -3.45 1.57
C LYS A 47 -3.91 -3.15 0.36
N VAL A 48 -4.28 -1.87 0.19
CA VAL A 48 -5.18 -1.46 -0.90
C VAL A 48 -4.51 -0.40 -1.78
N HIS A 49 -4.42 -0.68 -3.08
CA HIS A 49 -3.79 0.18 -4.09
C HIS A 49 -4.83 0.91 -4.95
N VAL A 50 -5.59 1.84 -4.35
CA VAL A 50 -6.74 2.51 -4.99
C VAL A 50 -6.39 3.23 -6.30
N LYS A 51 -5.20 3.83 -6.41
CA LYS A 51 -4.73 4.47 -7.68
C LYS A 51 -4.39 3.46 -8.77
N VAL A 52 -3.70 2.37 -8.42
CA VAL A 52 -3.29 1.36 -9.41
C VAL A 52 -4.50 0.56 -9.87
N GLY A 53 -5.40 0.24 -8.94
CA GLY A 53 -6.68 -0.40 -9.24
C GLY A 53 -7.68 0.53 -9.94
N GLY A 54 -7.47 1.85 -9.90
CA GLY A 54 -8.30 2.83 -10.60
C GLY A 54 -9.73 2.90 -10.08
N PHE A 55 -9.94 2.71 -8.78
CA PHE A 55 -11.28 2.68 -8.18
C PHE A 55 -11.45 3.65 -7.01
N ALA A 56 -12.71 4.06 -6.79
CA ALA A 56 -13.12 4.83 -5.63
C ALA A 56 -13.23 3.91 -4.40
N PRO A 57 -12.55 4.22 -3.28
CA PRO A 57 -12.71 3.49 -2.01
C PRO A 57 -14.16 3.40 -1.54
N GLU A 58 -14.98 4.39 -1.90
CA GLU A 58 -16.40 4.53 -1.54
C GLU A 58 -17.33 3.80 -2.52
N SER A 59 -16.80 2.94 -3.39
CA SER A 59 -17.61 2.13 -4.30
C SER A 59 -18.55 1.24 -3.51
N PRO A 60 -19.88 1.24 -3.80
CA PRO A 60 -20.85 0.38 -3.09
C PRO A 60 -20.55 -1.12 -3.19
N LEU A 61 -19.77 -1.54 -4.20
CA LEU A 61 -19.32 -2.93 -4.30
C LEU A 61 -18.44 -3.35 -3.11
N LEU A 62 -17.82 -2.39 -2.42
CA LEU A 62 -16.89 -2.65 -1.31
C LEU A 62 -17.58 -2.63 0.06
N ASP A 63 -18.86 -2.29 0.15
CA ASP A 63 -19.55 -2.08 1.43
C ASP A 63 -19.44 -3.31 2.34
N GLU A 64 -19.74 -4.51 1.82
CA GLU A 64 -19.62 -5.77 2.57
C GLU A 64 -18.18 -6.05 3.03
N ALA A 65 -17.19 -5.69 2.21
CA ALA A 65 -15.79 -5.89 2.56
C ALA A 65 -15.32 -4.91 3.63
N TRP A 66 -15.77 -3.66 3.57
CA TRP A 66 -15.47 -2.67 4.60
C TRP A 66 -16.13 -3.03 5.94
N GLU A 67 -17.38 -3.48 5.92
CA GLU A 67 -18.07 -3.98 7.11
C GLU A 67 -17.31 -5.16 7.74
N ALA A 68 -16.86 -6.13 6.94
CA ALA A 68 -16.08 -7.26 7.44
C ALA A 68 -14.76 -6.81 8.11
N LEU A 69 -14.04 -5.87 7.49
CA LEU A 69 -12.77 -5.35 8.00
C LEU A 69 -12.93 -4.49 9.25
N GLU A 70 -14.01 -3.71 9.34
CA GLU A 70 -14.37 -2.95 10.53
C GLU A 70 -14.64 -3.89 11.71
N ASN A 71 -15.45 -4.92 11.49
CA ASN A 71 -15.79 -5.91 12.51
C ASN A 71 -14.58 -6.74 12.98
N SER A 72 -13.62 -7.00 12.10
CA SER A 72 -12.42 -7.77 12.44
C SER A 72 -11.32 -6.93 13.11
N ALA A 73 -11.44 -5.61 13.11
CA ALA A 73 -10.42 -4.66 13.56
C ALA A 73 -9.02 -4.88 12.91
N ILE A 74 -8.99 -5.44 11.69
CA ILE A 74 -7.74 -5.68 10.98
C ILE A 74 -7.29 -4.37 10.32
N PRO A 75 -6.03 -3.93 10.49
CA PRO A 75 -5.57 -2.68 9.92
C PRO A 75 -5.59 -2.71 8.38
N VAL A 76 -5.97 -1.57 7.79
CA VAL A 76 -5.94 -1.36 6.34
C VAL A 76 -4.96 -0.24 6.01
N VAL A 77 -3.94 -0.56 5.21
CA VAL A 77 -3.03 0.44 4.63
C VAL A 77 -3.52 0.79 3.24
N ILE A 78 -4.13 1.96 3.10
CA ILE A 78 -4.50 2.52 1.81
C ILE A 78 -3.33 3.35 1.30
N GLN A 79 -2.92 3.14 0.05
CA GLN A 79 -1.97 4.02 -0.62
C GLN A 79 -2.74 5.06 -1.45
N PRO A 80 -3.03 6.25 -0.90
CA PRO A 80 -3.55 7.35 -1.71
C PRO A 80 -2.47 7.70 -2.73
N GLY A 81 -2.88 7.87 -3.98
CA GLY A 81 -1.96 8.17 -5.06
C GLY A 81 -1.00 9.32 -4.73
N ARG A 82 0.31 9.17 -4.97
CA ARG A 82 1.21 10.34 -4.94
C ARG A 82 0.82 11.30 -6.07
N PRO A 83 0.85 12.63 -5.84
CA PRO A 83 0.83 13.61 -6.93
C PRO A 83 2.04 13.36 -7.84
N ARG A 84 1.89 13.61 -9.15
CA ARG A 84 3.03 13.57 -10.07
C ARG A 84 4.02 14.64 -9.62
N TRP A 85 5.22 14.25 -9.21
CA TRP A 85 6.29 15.23 -9.01
C TRP A 85 6.74 15.72 -10.40
N PRO A 86 6.87 17.04 -10.65
CA PRO A 86 7.46 17.51 -11.90
C PRO A 86 8.88 16.94 -12.03
N ARG A 87 9.22 16.36 -13.19
CA ARG A 87 10.55 15.75 -13.45
C ARG A 87 11.74 16.72 -13.35
N SER A 88 11.53 18.00 -13.02
CA SER A 88 12.54 19.06 -13.11
C SER A 88 13.23 19.47 -11.81
N LYS A 89 12.97 18.88 -10.65
CA LYS A 89 13.80 19.16 -9.46
C LYS A 89 14.94 18.14 -9.32
N ARG A 90 15.97 18.32 -10.15
CA ARG A 90 17.33 17.88 -9.83
C ARG A 90 17.73 18.66 -8.58
N ILE A 91 18.07 17.95 -7.50
CA ILE A 91 18.53 18.56 -6.25
C ILE A 91 19.80 19.35 -6.59
N LEU A 92 19.71 20.67 -6.66
CA LEU A 92 20.87 21.54 -6.50
C LEU A 92 21.16 21.52 -5.00
N ALA A 93 22.16 20.75 -4.59
CA ALA A 93 22.73 20.89 -3.27
C ALA A 93 23.34 22.29 -3.19
N SER A 94 22.70 23.19 -2.46
CA SER A 94 23.30 24.44 -2.01
C SER A 94 24.40 24.08 -1.01
N GLY A 95 25.64 24.00 -1.49
CA GLY A 95 26.81 24.01 -0.62
C GLY A 95 27.05 25.44 -0.15
N GLU A 96 26.75 25.73 1.11
CA GLU A 96 27.37 26.84 1.82
C GLU A 96 28.38 26.29 2.83
N GLY A 97 29.58 26.87 2.80
CA GLY A 97 30.51 26.87 3.92
C GLY A 97 31.79 26.05 3.73
N SER A 98 32.86 26.68 3.25
CA SER A 98 34.14 26.66 3.98
C SER A 98 35.10 27.72 3.44
N SER A 99 35.38 28.71 4.28
CA SER A 99 36.54 29.58 4.24
C SER A 99 37.85 28.78 4.10
N ASN A 100 38.77 29.19 3.22
CA ASN A 100 40.16 29.58 3.56
C ASN A 100 40.97 30.03 2.33
N GLY A 101 41.79 31.07 2.50
CA GLY A 101 43.17 31.08 1.97
C GLY A 101 43.50 31.83 0.66
N ARG A 102 44.06 33.03 0.84
CA ARG A 102 45.23 33.60 0.14
C ARG A 102 45.29 33.65 -1.40
N GLN A 103 45.37 34.88 -1.91
CA GLN A 103 46.31 35.44 -2.91
C GLN A 103 45.95 36.95 -3.04
N GLY A 104 46.82 37.96 -2.96
CA GLY A 104 48.25 38.05 -3.26
C GLY A 104 48.46 38.59 -4.68
N ALA A 105 48.42 39.92 -4.88
CA ALA A 105 48.96 40.66 -6.03
C ALA A 105 48.72 42.18 -5.78
N THR A 106 49.75 42.91 -5.35
CA THR A 106 50.58 43.88 -6.14
C THR A 106 49.83 45.14 -6.53
#